data_AF-A0A953IH96-F1
#
_entry.id   AF-A0A953IH96-F1
#
_cell.length_a   1.000
_cell.length_b   1.000
_cell.length_c   1.000
_cell.angle_alpha   90.00
_cell.angle_beta   90.00
_cell.angle_gamma   90.00
#
_symmetry.space_group_name_H-M   'P 1'
#
loop_
_entity.id
_entity.type
_entity.pdbx_description
1 polymer ?
#
loop_
_entity_poly.entity_id
_entity_poly.type
_entity_poly.pdbx_seq_one_letter_code
_entity_poly.pdbx_strand_id
1 'polypeptide(L)'
;SLMSRINAAEYRLTVEGAGEAPLAAAAARFLEAEQVVVNREGPSGSRSVDIRPHVYRLEVEGPGQLRALVQTGSQGNVRPEEVVAALRQLSPELAEFGLVRAHRLMLYRRDPETGACAEPWGL
;
A
#
# COMPACT_ATOMS: atom_id res chain seq x y z
N SER A 1 -0.80 -22.90 9.54
CA SER A 1 0.28 -22.42 10.44
C SER A 1 0.01 -20.97 10.82
N LEU A 2 0.73 -20.35 11.76
CA LEU A 2 0.59 -18.91 12.04
C LEU A 2 0.79 -18.07 10.76
N MET A 3 1.76 -18.45 9.92
CA MET A 3 2.05 -17.80 8.63
C MET A 3 0.87 -17.88 7.64
N SER A 4 0.01 -18.90 7.71
CA SER A 4 -1.17 -19.00 6.83
C SER A 4 -2.35 -18.13 7.28
N ARG A 5 -2.23 -17.43 8.41
CA ARG A 5 -3.28 -16.55 8.96
C ARG A 5 -2.93 -15.06 8.84
N ILE A 6 -1.71 -14.74 8.43
CA ILE A 6 -1.28 -13.36 8.16
C ILE A 6 -1.80 -12.95 6.79
N ASN A 7 -2.55 -11.86 6.76
CA ASN A 7 -3.18 -11.35 5.53
C ASN A 7 -3.11 -9.82 5.36
N ALA A 8 -2.51 -9.10 6.32
CA ALA A 8 -2.22 -7.67 6.17
C ALA A 8 -0.84 -7.31 6.69
N ALA A 9 -0.22 -6.31 6.08
CA ALA A 9 1.07 -5.75 6.47
C ALA A 9 0.98 -4.24 6.57
N GLU A 10 1.56 -3.67 7.61
CA GLU A 10 1.71 -2.23 7.77
C GLU A 10 3.13 -1.81 7.44
N TYR A 11 3.25 -0.76 6.64
CA TYR A 11 4.50 -0.18 6.21
C TYR A 11 4.55 1.31 6.53
N ARG A 12 5.74 1.77 6.87
CA ARG A 12 6.15 3.17 6.69
C ARG A 12 6.87 3.29 5.36
N LEU A 13 6.39 4.18 4.51
CA LEU A 13 6.95 4.46 3.20
C LEU A 13 7.61 5.83 3.22
N THR A 14 8.80 5.92 2.62
CA THR A 14 9.55 7.16 2.44
C THR A 14 9.62 7.47 0.95
N VAL A 15 9.06 8.60 0.55
CA VAL A 15 9.05 9.16 -0.81
C VAL A 15 9.75 10.53 -0.73
N GLU A 16 11.08 10.51 -0.77
CA GLU A 16 11.90 11.71 -0.54
C GLU A 16 11.59 12.80 -1.58
N GLY A 17 11.58 14.06 -1.14
CA GLY A 17 11.25 15.22 -1.98
C GLY A 17 9.76 15.51 -2.13
N ALA A 18 8.87 14.56 -1.82
CA ALA A 18 7.43 14.79 -1.88
C ALA A 18 6.94 15.64 -0.69
N GLY A 19 6.26 16.74 -0.99
CA GLY A 19 5.60 17.56 0.03
C GLY A 19 4.40 16.85 0.68
N GLU A 20 4.05 17.27 1.89
CA GLU A 20 2.93 16.69 2.65
C GLU A 20 1.58 16.89 1.94
N ALA A 21 1.29 18.09 1.45
CA ALA A 21 0.02 18.39 0.79
C ALA A 21 -0.19 17.60 -0.52
N PRO A 22 0.80 17.51 -1.45
CA PRO A 22 0.70 16.62 -2.61
C PRO A 22 0.48 15.14 -2.25
N LEU A 23 1.15 14.65 -1.20
CA LEU A 23 0.96 13.28 -0.70
C LEU A 23 -0.45 13.06 -0.16
N ALA A 24 -0.96 14.01 0.62
CA ALA A 24 -2.29 13.92 1.22
C ALA A 24 -3.37 13.91 0.13
N ALA A 25 -3.25 14.80 -0.86
CA ALA A 25 -4.15 14.84 -2.01
C ALA A 25 -4.09 13.53 -2.82
N ALA A 26 -2.91 12.98 -3.06
CA ALA A 26 -2.75 11.72 -3.79
C ALA A 26 -3.32 10.52 -3.01
N ALA A 27 -3.11 10.47 -1.69
CA ALA A 27 -3.66 9.42 -0.83
C ALA A 27 -5.19 9.47 -0.79
N ALA A 28 -5.78 10.67 -0.69
CA ALA A 28 -7.24 10.84 -0.77
C ALA A 28 -7.79 10.35 -2.11
N ARG A 29 -7.21 10.79 -3.23
CA ARG A 29 -7.60 10.31 -4.58
C ARG A 29 -7.47 8.80 -4.71
N PHE A 30 -6.40 8.21 -4.18
CA PHE A 30 -6.23 6.77 -4.17
C PHE A 30 -7.39 6.08 -3.45
N LEU A 31 -7.75 6.56 -2.25
CA LEU A 31 -8.79 5.93 -1.43
C LEU A 31 -10.20 6.16 -1.98
N GLU A 32 -10.44 7.27 -2.69
CA GLU A 32 -11.72 7.59 -3.34
C GLU A 32 -11.89 6.91 -4.70
N ALA A 33 -10.80 6.50 -5.36
CA ALA A 33 -10.85 5.84 -6.65
C ALA A 33 -11.60 4.50 -6.57
N GLU A 34 -12.46 4.25 -7.56
CA GLU A 34 -13.14 2.96 -7.72
C GLU A 34 -12.14 1.84 -8.02
N GLN A 35 -11.11 2.14 -8.82
CA GLN A 35 -10.08 1.20 -9.23
C GLN A 35 -8.72 1.90 -9.28
N VAL A 36 -7.68 1.18 -8.90
CA VAL A 36 -6.29 1.63 -8.99
C VAL A 36 -5.46 0.50 -9.59
N VAL A 37 -5.20 0.59 -10.88
CA VAL A 37 -4.59 -0.51 -11.65
C VAL A 37 -3.08 -0.31 -11.75
N VAL A 38 -2.32 -1.36 -11.42
CA VAL A 38 -0.87 -1.41 -11.62
C VAL A 38 -0.50 -2.54 -12.58
N ASN A 39 0.60 -2.36 -13.31
CA ASN A 39 1.13 -3.38 -14.21
C ASN A 39 2.21 -4.20 -13.49
N ARG A 40 2.03 -5.52 -13.47
CA ARG A 40 3.00 -6.47 -12.94
C ARG A 40 3.67 -7.20 -14.09
N GLU A 41 4.99 -7.16 -14.12
CA GLU A 41 5.76 -8.02 -15.01
C GLU A 41 5.97 -9.39 -14.37
N GLY A 42 5.82 -10.45 -15.16
CA GLY A 42 6.08 -11.82 -14.74
C GLY A 42 6.69 -12.64 -15.88
N PRO A 43 7.11 -13.89 -15.60
CA PRO A 43 7.75 -14.75 -16.59
C PRO A 43 6.87 -15.02 -17.82
N SER A 44 5.55 -14.99 -17.65
CA SER A 44 4.56 -15.19 -18.70
C SER A 44 4.05 -13.88 -19.34
N GLY A 45 4.69 -12.74 -19.08
CA GLY A 45 4.30 -11.42 -19.59
C GLY A 45 3.78 -10.46 -18.51
N SER A 46 3.34 -9.29 -18.95
CA SER A 46 2.74 -8.28 -18.08
C SER A 46 1.26 -8.58 -17.83
N ARG A 47 0.80 -8.29 -16.60
CA ARG A 47 -0.63 -8.31 -16.26
C ARG A 47 -1.02 -7.06 -15.48
N SER A 48 -2.19 -6.53 -15.77
CA SER A 48 -2.80 -5.45 -15.00
C SER A 48 -3.54 -6.03 -13.78
N VAL A 49 -3.36 -5.42 -12.62
CA VAL A 49 -4.01 -5.82 -11.37
C VAL A 49 -4.56 -4.58 -10.69
N ASP A 50 -5.84 -4.60 -10.34
CA ASP A 50 -6.41 -3.59 -9.46
C ASP A 50 -5.96 -3.85 -8.01
N ILE A 51 -5.28 -2.87 -7.43
CA ILE A 51 -4.78 -2.92 -6.05
C ILE A 51 -5.65 -2.12 -5.09
N ARG A 52 -6.63 -1.33 -5.57
CA ARG A 52 -7.49 -0.52 -4.72
C ARG A 52 -8.12 -1.31 -3.58
N PRO A 53 -8.80 -2.45 -3.80
CA PRO A 53 -9.44 -3.21 -2.71
C PRO A 53 -8.43 -3.80 -1.71
N HIS A 54 -7.15 -3.80 -2.06
CA HIS A 54 -6.08 -4.44 -1.30
C HIS A 54 -5.18 -3.43 -0.54
N VAL A 55 -5.49 -2.14 -0.63
CA VAL A 55 -4.91 -1.08 0.21
C VAL A 55 -5.98 -0.61 1.17
N TYR A 56 -5.85 -1.03 2.43
CA TYR A 56 -6.86 -0.87 3.46
C TYR A 56 -6.78 0.47 4.17
N ARG A 57 -5.58 1.06 4.25
CA ARG A 57 -5.33 2.38 4.85
C ARG A 57 -4.12 3.02 4.20
N LEU A 58 -4.20 4.33 3.99
CA LEU A 58 -3.11 5.13 3.47
C LEU A 58 -3.17 6.52 4.11
N GLU A 59 -2.20 6.83 4.95
CA GLU A 59 -2.16 8.04 5.77
C GLU A 59 -0.82 8.74 5.58
N VAL A 60 -0.82 10.07 5.59
CA VAL A 60 0.42 10.87 5.54
C VAL A 60 0.86 11.14 6.98
N GLU A 61 2.09 10.77 7.31
CA GLU A 61 2.70 11.03 8.64
C GLU A 61 3.55 12.31 8.66
N GLY A 62 3.78 12.92 7.49
CA GLY A 62 4.55 14.15 7.30
C GLY A 62 5.15 14.24 5.89
N PRO A 63 6.01 15.23 5.62
CA PRO A 63 6.68 15.37 4.34
C PRO A 63 7.43 14.08 3.97
N GLY A 64 7.19 13.58 2.76
CA GLY A 64 7.80 12.36 2.24
C GLY A 64 7.43 11.07 2.99
N GLN A 65 6.50 11.09 3.95
CA GLN A 65 6.25 9.95 4.83
C GLN A 65 4.78 9.51 4.78
N LEU A 66 4.57 8.23 4.45
CA LEU A 66 3.24 7.61 4.45
C LEU A 66 3.22 6.38 5.36
N ARG A 67 2.05 6.09 5.92
CA ARG A 67 1.72 4.81 6.54
C ARG A 67 0.70 4.09 5.67
N ALA A 68 1.00 2.85 5.30
CA ALA A 68 0.15 2.04 4.45
C ALA A 68 -0.16 0.72 5.13
N LEU A 69 -1.45 0.34 5.18
CA LEU A 69 -1.89 -1.00 5.55
C LEU A 69 -2.39 -1.69 4.29
N VAL A 70 -1.77 -2.81 3.93
CA VAL A 70 -2.02 -3.47 2.64
C VAL A 70 -2.18 -4.98 2.79
N GLN A 71 -2.82 -5.62 1.81
CA GLN A 71 -2.92 -7.07 1.75
C GLN A 71 -1.55 -7.72 1.58
N THR A 72 -1.34 -8.83 2.27
CA THR A 72 -0.18 -9.71 2.09
C THR A 72 -0.59 -11.18 2.27
N GLY A 73 0.33 -12.10 2.02
CA GLY A 73 0.11 -13.54 2.23
C GLY A 73 -0.33 -14.29 0.97
N SER A 74 -0.85 -15.51 1.16
CA SER A 74 -1.09 -16.47 0.08
C SER A 74 -2.24 -16.11 -0.86
N GLN A 75 -3.20 -15.30 -0.38
CA GLN A 75 -4.36 -14.87 -1.19
C GLN A 75 -4.07 -13.63 -2.04
N GLY A 76 -2.85 -13.09 -1.96
CA GLY A 76 -2.41 -11.95 -2.74
C GLY A 76 -1.57 -10.99 -1.89
N ASN A 77 -0.79 -10.17 -2.57
CA ASN A 77 0.03 -9.14 -1.96
C ASN A 77 -0.09 -7.83 -2.74
N VAL A 78 0.05 -6.72 -2.02
CA VAL A 78 0.39 -5.42 -2.59
C VAL A 78 1.78 -5.06 -2.13
N ARG A 79 2.63 -4.70 -3.07
CA ARG A 79 4.00 -4.29 -2.79
C ARG A 79 4.04 -2.79 -2.45
N PRO A 80 4.87 -2.35 -1.50
CA PRO A 80 5.07 -0.92 -1.22
C PRO A 80 5.34 -0.07 -2.47
N GLU A 81 6.09 -0.61 -3.42
CA GLU A 81 6.44 0.03 -4.69
C GLU A 81 5.19 0.26 -5.56
N GLU A 82 4.22 -0.66 -5.52
CA GLU A 82 2.96 -0.53 -6.27
C GLU A 82 2.09 0.59 -5.71
N VAL A 83 2.07 0.76 -4.38
CA VAL A 83 1.37 1.88 -3.73
C VAL A 83 1.97 3.21 -4.17
N VAL A 84 3.29 3.35 -4.13
CA VAL A 84 3.94 4.61 -4.55
C VAL A 84 3.79 4.83 -6.06
N ALA A 85 3.92 3.79 -6.88
CA ALA A 85 3.69 3.90 -8.32
C ALA A 85 2.27 4.38 -8.64
N ALA A 86 1.26 3.88 -7.93
CA ALA A 86 -0.12 4.34 -8.09
C ALA A 86 -0.32 5.80 -7.65
N LEU A 87 0.29 6.23 -6.54
CA LEU A 87 0.24 7.64 -6.11
C LEU A 87 0.81 8.59 -7.17
N ARG A 88 1.89 8.19 -7.85
CA ARG A 88 2.49 8.94 -8.97
C ARG A 88 1.57 9.01 -10.18
N GLN A 89 0.83 7.94 -10.48
CA GLN A 89 -0.13 7.93 -11.59
C GLN A 89 -1.34 8.83 -11.32
N LEU A 90 -1.80 8.89 -10.06
CA LEU A 90 -2.96 9.67 -9.63
C LEU A 90 -2.64 11.14 -9.32
N SER A 91 -1.35 11.50 -9.24
CA SER A 91 -0.93 12.86 -8.92
C SER A 91 0.33 13.23 -9.72
N PRO A 92 0.19 14.04 -10.78
CA PRO A 92 1.32 14.50 -11.59
C PRO A 92 2.43 15.20 -10.77
N GLU A 93 2.07 15.88 -9.68
CA GLU A 93 3.00 16.51 -8.74
C GLU A 93 3.94 15.52 -8.07
N LEU A 94 3.58 14.24 -8.02
CA LEU A 94 4.40 13.17 -7.47
C LEU A 94 5.20 12.41 -8.55
N ALA A 95 5.01 12.72 -9.84
CA ALA A 95 5.49 11.90 -10.94
C ALA A 95 7.00 11.62 -10.88
N GLU A 96 7.81 12.54 -10.37
CA GLU A 96 9.27 12.40 -10.29
C GLU A 96 9.76 11.74 -9.00
N PHE A 97 8.92 11.64 -7.96
CA PHE A 97 9.34 11.09 -6.67
C PHE A 97 9.17 9.57 -6.62
N GLY A 98 10.21 8.88 -6.16
CA GLY A 98 10.24 7.43 -6.02
C GLY A 98 10.18 6.98 -4.56
N LEU A 99 9.82 5.72 -4.36
CA LEU A 99 9.99 5.08 -3.06
C LEU A 99 11.48 4.95 -2.76
N VAL A 100 11.94 5.59 -1.69
CA VAL A 100 13.33 5.50 -1.21
C VAL A 100 13.47 4.40 -0.16
N ARG A 101 12.46 4.24 0.70
CA ARG A 101 12.47 3.23 1.76
C ARG A 101 11.06 2.72 2.06
N ALA A 102 10.93 1.41 2.17
CA ALA A 102 9.78 0.77 2.80
C ALA A 102 10.24 0.04 4.07
N HIS A 103 9.71 0.43 5.22
CA HIS A 103 9.93 -0.25 6.49
C HIS A 103 8.65 -0.95 6.91
N ARG A 104 8.65 -2.29 6.92
CA ARG A 104 7.52 -3.07 7.43
C ARG A 104 7.49 -2.96 8.94
N LEU A 105 6.45 -2.33 9.47
CA LEU A 105 6.27 -2.10 10.89
C LEU A 105 5.61 -3.30 11.56
N MET A 106 4.61 -3.89 10.90
CA MET A 106 3.83 -4.97 11.50
C MET A 106 3.22 -5.91 10.45
N LEU A 107 2.88 -7.12 10.88
CA LEU A 107 2.07 -8.10 10.18
C LEU A 107 0.84 -8.38 11.05
N TYR A 108 -0.33 -8.50 10.43
CA TYR A 108 -1.58 -8.69 11.13
C TYR A 108 -2.38 -9.88 10.58
N ARG A 109 -3.23 -10.42 11.44
CA ARG A 109 -4.46 -11.09 11.01
C ARG A 109 -5.56 -10.03 10.94
N ARG A 110 -5.94 -9.64 9.74
CA ARG A 110 -7.07 -8.75 9.44
C ARG A 110 -8.33 -9.58 9.22
N ASP A 111 -9.39 -9.23 9.91
CA ASP A 111 -10.73 -9.72 9.61
C ASP A 111 -11.23 -9.07 8.30
N PRO A 112 -11.58 -9.85 7.26
CA PRO A 112 -12.06 -9.29 6.00
C PRO A 112 -13.41 -8.58 6.12
N GLU A 113 -14.27 -8.97 7.06
CA GLU A 113 -15.61 -8.42 7.24
C GLU A 113 -15.57 -7.11 8.04
N THR A 114 -14.88 -7.12 9.18
CA THR A 114 -14.85 -5.96 10.09
C THR A 114 -13.66 -5.02 9.82
N GLY A 115 -12.63 -5.51 9.14
CA GLY A 115 -11.37 -4.79 8.94
C GLY A 115 -10.46 -4.74 10.16
N ALA A 116 -10.85 -5.35 11.29
CA ALA A 116 -10.08 -5.35 12.52
C ALA A 116 -8.73 -6.07 12.33
N CYS A 117 -7.64 -5.46 12.79
CA CYS A 117 -6.31 -6.04 12.75
C CYS A 117 -5.90 -6.53 14.14
N ALA A 118 -5.60 -7.82 14.25
CA ALA A 118 -5.02 -8.42 15.45
C ALA A 118 -3.54 -8.74 15.23
N GLU A 119 -2.73 -8.51 16.26
CA GLU A 119 -1.32 -8.90 16.26
C GLU A 119 -1.17 -10.43 16.15
N PRO A 120 -0.09 -10.93 15.54
CA PRO A 120 0.09 -12.37 15.31
C PRO A 120 0.13 -13.21 16.59
N TRP A 121 0.58 -12.62 17.70
CA TRP A 121 0.78 -13.27 18.99
C TRP A 121 -0.38 -13.07 19.98
N GLY A 122 -1.40 -12.27 19.64
CA GLY A 122 -2.56 -12.02 20.50
C GLY A 122 -3.60 -13.16 20.49
N LEU A 123 -3.15 -14.41 20.46
CA LEU A 123 -3.98 -15.62 20.43
C LEU A 123 -3.90 -16.39 21.75
#